data_AF-R7UMM6-F1
#
_entry.id   AF-R7UMM6-F1
#
_cell.length_a   1.000
_cell.length_b   1.000
_cell.length_c   1.000
_cell.angle_alpha   90.00
_cell.angle_beta   90.00
_cell.angle_gamma   90.00
#
_symmetry.space_group_name_H-M   'P 1'
#
loop_
_entity.id
_entity.type
_entity.pdbx_description
1 polymer ?
#
loop_
_entity_poly.entity_id
_entity_poly.type
_entity_poly.pdbx_seq_one_letter_code
_entity_poly.pdbx_strand_id
1 'polypeptide(L)'
;MTTFTQVQLLIFAYAFSKLIYYSNRLSHKCFTFKIKLKECACGPLGSASLVCDYTTGQCDCKSNVATANKPNVLGLVDDLQCRSCMTNTFGYSTGEGCQFCNCKTEGSNSSQCDDFGACPCKETFNGDKCDTCELGYFAYASTGCTPCDCDESGSNGIGCDILTGKCDCKTNVDGTKCDTCKIGFFNLSPLNPDGCQPCFCYGHGTSCTSASGFTSDVIYAQGTTQWPQTGDNEYILAPDEFLGDQVTTYGNDINIEIRARGFGFILGEEKVVVLQGGGLEAFVQLPGTPLGFEYLNLKIPMRESEWRYIVISTLGAVAAPLPAADFFKILGNLTAIQIRRNYEGRLVDILSLSTTKAKLAEPGDVEVGFVENCTCVATDFVGASSEWESGSSGNDISDEGEEINNAFIMLAN
;
A
#
# COMPACT_ATOMS: atom_id res chain seq x y z
N MET A 1 18.57 -2.17 118.96
CA MET A 1 17.13 -1.96 119.20
C MET A 1 16.54 -1.62 117.84
N THR A 2 15.78 -2.49 117.19
CA THR A 2 14.39 -2.76 117.56
C THR A 2 13.99 -4.19 117.23
N THR A 3 13.26 -4.77 118.17
CA THR A 3 12.56 -6.05 118.13
C THR A 3 11.45 -6.00 117.08
N PHE A 4 11.45 -6.93 116.12
CA PHE A 4 10.24 -7.21 115.35
C PHE A 4 9.27 -8.04 116.19
N THR A 5 8.10 -7.47 116.42
CA THR A 5 7.01 -8.01 117.24
C THR A 5 6.24 -9.09 116.47
N GLN A 6 5.65 -10.04 117.22
CA GLN A 6 4.87 -11.21 116.78
C GLN A 6 3.71 -10.94 115.79
N VAL A 7 3.42 -9.69 115.42
CA VAL A 7 2.36 -9.31 114.47
C VAL A 7 2.77 -9.57 113.01
N GLN A 8 4.06 -9.60 112.69
CA GLN A 8 4.51 -9.88 111.32
C GLN A 8 4.40 -11.36 110.89
N LEU A 9 4.46 -12.31 111.82
CA LEU A 9 4.37 -13.75 111.51
C LEU A 9 2.96 -14.20 111.09
N LEU A 10 1.90 -13.52 111.57
CA LEU A 10 0.52 -13.85 111.21
C LEU A 10 0.11 -13.30 109.83
N ILE A 11 0.72 -12.20 109.37
CA ILE A 11 0.48 -11.65 108.02
C ILE A 11 1.13 -12.54 106.95
N PHE A 12 2.30 -13.12 107.22
CA PHE A 12 2.95 -14.06 106.31
C PHE A 12 2.18 -15.39 106.16
N ALA A 13 1.57 -15.91 107.23
CA ALA A 13 0.77 -17.14 107.17
C ALA A 13 -0.55 -16.99 106.37
N TYR A 14 -1.19 -15.81 106.43
CA TYR A 14 -2.39 -15.52 105.64
C TYR A 14 -2.08 -15.23 104.15
N ALA A 15 -0.89 -14.68 103.87
CA ALA A 15 -0.40 -14.47 102.50
C ALA A 15 0.00 -15.78 101.81
N PHE A 16 0.67 -16.71 102.52
CA PHE A 16 1.07 -18.01 101.97
C PHE A 16 -0.11 -18.93 101.64
N SER A 17 -1.18 -18.91 102.45
CA SER A 17 -2.38 -19.71 102.19
C SER A 17 -3.18 -19.22 100.97
N LYS A 18 -3.20 -17.90 100.68
CA LYS A 18 -3.74 -17.36 99.42
C LYS A 18 -2.85 -17.64 98.20
N LEU A 19 -1.53 -17.71 98.36
CA LEU A 19 -0.59 -18.06 97.29
C LEU A 19 -0.72 -19.53 96.85
N ILE A 20 -0.99 -20.48 97.76
CA ILE A 20 -1.22 -21.89 97.39
C ILE A 20 -2.58 -22.07 96.69
N TYR A 21 -3.63 -21.34 97.11
CA TYR A 21 -4.93 -21.37 96.43
C TYR A 21 -4.88 -20.77 95.01
N TYR A 22 -4.05 -19.75 94.77
CA TYR A 22 -3.82 -19.20 93.42
C TYR A 22 -2.83 -20.01 92.57
N SER A 23 -1.84 -20.68 93.19
CA SER A 23 -0.89 -21.55 92.48
C SER A 23 -1.55 -22.78 91.86
N ASN A 24 -2.57 -23.35 92.51
CA ASN A 24 -3.27 -24.53 91.99
C ASN A 24 -4.32 -24.24 90.90
N ARG A 25 -4.53 -22.97 90.53
CA ARG A 25 -5.39 -22.59 89.38
C ARG A 25 -4.61 -22.13 88.14
N LEU A 26 -3.28 -22.18 88.20
CA LEU A 26 -2.36 -21.81 87.10
C LEU A 26 -1.61 -23.02 86.49
N SER A 27 -1.78 -24.23 87.04
CA SER A 27 -1.12 -25.46 86.56
C SER A 27 -1.80 -26.13 85.34
N HIS A 28 -2.97 -25.67 84.90
CA HIS A 28 -3.69 -26.25 83.74
C HIS A 28 -4.12 -25.22 82.70
N LYS A 29 -3.26 -24.24 82.41
CA LYS A 29 -3.35 -23.52 81.14
C LYS A 29 -2.03 -23.63 80.42
N CYS A 30 -1.90 -24.67 79.59
CA CYS A 30 -1.05 -24.58 78.41
C CYS A 30 -1.52 -23.34 77.64
N PHE A 31 -0.80 -22.22 77.77
CA PHE A 31 -0.88 -21.15 76.79
C PHE A 31 -0.23 -21.73 75.53
N THR A 32 -1.05 -22.30 74.65
CA THR A 32 -0.69 -22.44 73.26
C THR A 32 -0.57 -21.02 72.72
N PHE A 33 0.66 -20.47 72.72
CA PHE A 33 0.98 -19.39 71.81
C PHE A 33 0.75 -19.96 70.41
N LYS A 34 -0.41 -19.66 69.81
CA LYS A 34 -0.57 -19.79 68.36
C LYS A 34 0.37 -18.75 67.75
N ILE A 35 1.63 -19.11 67.56
CA ILE A 35 2.47 -18.45 66.59
C ILE A 35 1.72 -18.65 65.27
N LYS A 36 1.09 -17.60 64.75
CA LYS A 36 0.63 -17.61 63.36
C LYS A 36 1.89 -17.62 62.52
N LEU A 37 2.39 -18.81 62.21
CA LEU A 37 3.37 -18.99 61.15
C LEU A 37 2.69 -18.46 59.88
N LYS A 38 3.24 -17.39 59.30
CA LYS A 38 2.78 -16.88 58.02
C LYS A 38 3.23 -17.90 56.99
N GLU A 39 2.29 -18.61 56.40
CA GLU A 39 2.59 -19.58 55.36
C GLU A 39 3.24 -18.87 54.16
N CYS A 40 4.25 -19.51 53.57
CA CYS A 40 4.90 -19.02 52.36
C CYS A 40 3.86 -18.95 51.23
N ALA A 41 3.67 -17.77 50.66
CA ALA A 41 2.68 -17.53 49.60
C ALA A 41 3.37 -17.42 48.22
N CYS A 42 4.27 -18.36 47.93
CA CYS A 42 5.08 -18.40 46.73
C CYS A 42 4.23 -18.61 45.46
N GLY A 43 4.51 -17.84 44.42
CA GLY A 43 3.84 -17.91 43.13
C GLY A 43 4.22 -19.22 42.42
N PRO A 44 3.25 -20.05 41.99
CA PRO A 44 3.54 -21.38 41.45
C PRO A 44 4.27 -21.34 40.09
N LEU A 45 4.10 -20.25 39.33
CA LEU A 45 4.77 -20.07 38.04
C LEU A 45 6.21 -19.57 38.23
N GLY A 46 6.39 -18.53 39.04
CA GLY A 46 7.68 -17.86 39.20
C GLY A 46 8.64 -18.49 40.23
N SER A 47 8.18 -19.42 41.06
CA SER A 47 9.04 -20.06 42.09
C SER A 47 9.52 -21.44 41.62
N ALA A 48 10.78 -21.76 41.90
CA ALA A 48 11.35 -23.10 41.72
C ALA A 48 10.82 -24.09 42.78
N SER A 49 10.44 -23.58 43.95
CA SER A 49 9.85 -24.32 45.06
C SER A 49 8.81 -23.47 45.80
N LEU A 50 7.87 -24.11 46.50
CA LEU A 50 6.89 -23.44 47.37
C LEU A 50 7.44 -23.16 48.79
N VAL A 51 8.73 -23.43 49.00
CA VAL A 51 9.44 -23.12 50.24
C VAL A 51 9.99 -21.69 50.16
N CYS A 52 9.82 -20.94 51.26
CA CYS A 52 10.43 -19.64 51.44
C CYS A 52 11.42 -19.65 52.60
N ASP A 53 12.39 -18.75 52.56
CA ASP A 53 13.35 -18.55 53.63
C ASP A 53 12.62 -18.15 54.92
N TYR A 54 12.90 -18.85 56.02
CA TYR A 54 12.17 -18.69 57.28
C TYR A 54 12.47 -17.38 58.03
N THR A 55 13.54 -16.67 57.65
CA THR A 55 13.96 -15.40 58.28
C THR A 55 13.50 -14.18 57.49
N THR A 56 13.60 -14.25 56.17
CA THR A 56 13.31 -13.14 55.24
C THR A 56 11.94 -13.27 54.59
N GLY A 57 11.39 -14.48 54.51
CA GLY A 57 10.14 -14.78 53.81
C GLY A 57 10.28 -14.82 52.28
N GLN A 58 11.49 -14.73 51.73
CA GLN A 58 11.76 -14.78 50.29
C GLN A 58 11.57 -16.19 49.73
N CYS A 59 10.75 -16.33 48.69
CA CYS A 59 10.60 -17.57 47.93
C CYS A 59 11.78 -17.80 46.99
N ASP A 60 12.07 -19.07 46.69
CA ASP A 60 13.09 -19.48 45.71
C ASP A 60 12.60 -19.18 44.28
N CYS A 61 12.93 -17.99 43.77
CA CYS A 61 12.44 -17.51 42.49
C CYS A 61 13.26 -18.04 41.31
N LYS A 62 12.58 -18.33 40.20
CA LYS A 62 13.20 -18.68 38.91
C LYS A 62 13.96 -17.49 38.32
N SER A 63 14.77 -17.76 37.30
CA SER A 63 15.62 -16.77 36.64
C SER A 63 14.83 -15.51 36.25
N ASN A 64 15.37 -14.34 36.59
CA ASN A 64 14.80 -13.02 36.27
C ASN A 64 13.37 -12.76 36.81
N VAL A 65 12.88 -13.57 37.74
CA VAL A 65 11.65 -13.25 38.49
C VAL A 65 12.01 -12.30 39.63
N ALA A 66 11.14 -11.36 39.95
CA ALA A 66 11.38 -10.34 40.97
C ALA A 66 11.60 -10.97 42.35
N THR A 67 12.58 -10.43 43.07
CA THR A 67 13.02 -10.86 44.42
C THR A 67 13.14 -9.64 45.34
N ALA A 68 13.39 -9.88 46.62
CA ALA A 68 13.71 -8.84 47.59
C ALA A 68 14.76 -7.85 47.04
N ASN A 69 14.56 -6.55 47.27
CA ASN A 69 15.44 -5.47 46.80
C ASN A 69 15.57 -5.33 45.26
N LYS A 70 14.78 -6.05 44.46
CA LYS A 70 14.70 -5.88 43.00
C LYS A 70 13.30 -5.41 42.60
N PRO A 71 13.18 -4.31 41.84
CA PRO A 71 11.88 -3.86 41.37
C PRO A 71 11.28 -4.84 40.36
N ASN A 72 9.98 -5.11 40.47
CA ASN A 72 9.22 -5.82 39.45
C ASN A 72 8.78 -4.88 38.31
N VAL A 73 8.07 -5.40 37.30
CA VAL A 73 7.57 -4.59 36.16
C VAL A 73 6.60 -3.47 36.56
N LEU A 74 6.02 -3.53 37.77
CA LEU A 74 5.15 -2.49 38.33
C LEU A 74 5.93 -1.42 39.13
N GLY A 75 7.26 -1.52 39.19
CA GLY A 75 8.11 -0.64 39.99
C GLY A 75 8.02 -0.89 41.49
N LEU A 76 7.39 -1.98 41.93
CA LEU A 76 7.32 -2.36 43.34
C LEU A 76 8.60 -3.08 43.74
N VAL A 77 9.21 -2.59 44.82
CA VAL A 77 10.40 -3.19 45.44
C VAL A 77 9.93 -4.17 46.53
N ASP A 78 10.65 -5.28 46.72
CA ASP A 78 10.38 -6.33 47.71
C ASP A 78 9.29 -7.36 47.37
N ASP A 79 9.29 -7.87 46.14
CA ASP A 79 8.50 -9.06 45.78
C ASP A 79 9.13 -10.33 46.39
N LEU A 80 8.67 -10.70 47.59
CA LEU A 80 9.09 -11.92 48.27
C LEU A 80 8.42 -13.19 47.70
N GLN A 81 7.44 -13.06 46.81
CA GLN A 81 6.51 -14.12 46.44
C GLN A 81 6.72 -14.64 45.01
N CYS A 82 7.68 -14.10 44.26
CA CYS A 82 7.97 -14.51 42.88
C CYS A 82 6.74 -14.41 41.96
N ARG A 83 5.95 -13.33 42.06
CA ARG A 83 4.66 -13.20 41.33
C ARG A 83 4.74 -12.36 40.06
N SER A 84 5.89 -11.77 39.79
CA SER A 84 6.10 -10.89 38.65
C SER A 84 7.55 -10.96 38.18
N CYS A 85 7.78 -10.69 36.90
CA CYS A 85 9.12 -10.53 36.36
C CYS A 85 9.85 -9.32 36.97
N MET A 86 11.17 -9.37 37.00
CA MET A 86 11.98 -8.18 37.30
C MET A 86 11.83 -7.13 36.20
N THR A 87 12.16 -5.87 36.48
CA THR A 87 12.13 -4.82 35.45
C THR A 87 13.03 -5.14 34.27
N ASN A 88 12.62 -4.70 33.08
CA ASN A 88 13.21 -4.97 31.78
C ASN A 88 13.21 -6.47 31.39
N THR A 89 12.27 -7.25 31.92
CA THR A 89 12.09 -8.66 31.57
C THR A 89 10.60 -9.01 31.39
N PHE A 90 10.31 -10.09 30.67
CA PHE A 90 8.96 -10.54 30.31
C PHE A 90 8.84 -12.08 30.33
N GLY A 91 7.62 -12.60 30.10
CA GLY A 91 7.39 -14.04 29.96
C GLY A 91 7.04 -14.79 31.24
N TYR A 92 6.53 -14.10 32.27
CA TYR A 92 6.14 -14.73 33.55
C TYR A 92 5.16 -15.91 33.37
N SER A 93 4.24 -15.79 32.41
CA SER A 93 3.22 -16.79 32.10
C SER A 93 3.77 -18.14 31.61
N THR A 94 5.00 -18.17 31.11
CA THR A 94 5.65 -19.40 30.64
C THR A 94 5.95 -20.37 31.78
N GLY A 95 6.10 -19.86 33.01
CA GLY A 95 6.51 -20.67 34.15
C GLY A 95 7.97 -21.13 34.10
N GLU A 96 8.78 -20.72 33.12
CA GLU A 96 10.19 -21.13 33.00
C GLU A 96 11.16 -20.07 33.57
N GLY A 97 10.63 -18.94 34.04
CA GLY A 97 11.39 -17.74 34.38
C GLY A 97 11.21 -16.65 33.34
N CYS A 98 11.82 -15.49 33.56
CA CYS A 98 11.66 -14.32 32.70
C CYS A 98 12.86 -14.12 31.76
N GLN A 99 12.62 -13.49 30.62
CA GLN A 99 13.63 -13.17 29.62
C GLN A 99 13.82 -11.66 29.49
N PHE A 100 15.04 -11.21 29.17
CA PHE A 100 15.31 -9.79 28.99
C PHE A 100 14.58 -9.20 27.78
N CYS A 101 14.03 -8.02 27.97
CA CYS A 101 13.37 -7.27 26.91
C CYS A 101 14.34 -6.89 25.79
N ASN A 102 15.56 -6.44 26.12
CA ASN A 102 16.59 -6.00 25.17
C ASN A 102 16.13 -4.90 24.19
N CYS A 103 15.29 -3.98 24.66
CA CYS A 103 14.86 -2.81 23.89
C CYS A 103 16.03 -1.88 23.57
N LYS A 104 16.11 -1.38 22.32
CA LYS A 104 17.09 -0.37 21.93
C LYS A 104 16.78 0.98 22.57
N THR A 105 17.72 1.52 23.33
CA THR A 105 17.52 2.79 24.05
C THR A 105 17.32 3.96 23.08
N GLU A 106 17.97 3.91 21.91
CA GLU A 106 17.80 4.91 20.87
C GLU A 106 16.37 4.90 20.31
N GLY A 107 15.84 3.71 20.00
CA GLY A 107 14.55 3.53 19.33
C GLY A 107 13.34 3.32 20.23
N SER A 108 13.51 3.08 21.55
CA SER A 108 12.41 2.76 22.46
C SER A 108 12.11 3.88 23.47
N ASN A 109 10.83 4.06 23.80
CA ASN A 109 10.36 4.95 24.87
C ASN A 109 10.62 4.40 26.28
N SER A 110 10.80 3.08 26.40
CA SER A 110 11.08 2.39 27.65
C SER A 110 11.97 1.17 27.41
N SER A 111 12.75 0.79 28.43
CA SER A 111 13.49 -0.49 28.44
C SER A 111 12.63 -1.68 28.87
N GLN A 112 11.42 -1.42 29.40
CA GLN A 112 10.42 -2.43 29.71
C GLN A 112 9.53 -2.67 28.48
N CYS A 113 9.44 -3.94 28.10
CA CYS A 113 8.57 -4.46 27.05
C CYS A 113 7.25 -5.01 27.62
N ASP A 114 6.32 -5.35 26.74
CA ASP A 114 5.08 -6.03 27.11
C ASP A 114 5.29 -7.52 27.48
N ASP A 115 4.20 -8.22 27.79
CA ASP A 115 4.23 -9.65 28.17
C ASP A 115 4.68 -10.59 27.04
N PHE A 116 4.68 -10.11 25.79
CA PHE A 116 5.15 -10.84 24.61
C PHE A 116 6.59 -10.49 24.22
N GLY A 117 7.18 -9.49 24.87
CA GLY A 117 8.54 -9.05 24.62
C GLY A 117 8.66 -7.89 23.64
N ALA A 118 7.56 -7.28 23.21
CA ALA A 118 7.57 -6.14 22.30
C ALA A 118 7.85 -4.83 23.04
N CYS A 119 8.83 -4.08 22.55
CA CYS A 119 9.26 -2.82 23.12
C CYS A 119 8.40 -1.66 22.59
N PRO A 120 8.09 -0.65 23.43
CA PRO A 120 7.35 0.52 22.98
C PRO A 120 8.26 1.43 22.16
N CYS A 121 8.21 1.35 20.83
CA CYS A 121 9.07 2.13 19.94
C CYS A 121 8.68 3.62 19.90
N LYS A 122 9.68 4.47 19.70
CA LYS A 122 9.54 5.89 19.34
C LYS A 122 9.06 6.00 17.90
N GLU A 123 8.54 7.17 17.53
CA GLU A 123 8.18 7.47 16.15
C GLU A 123 9.35 7.18 15.20
N THR A 124 9.04 6.71 13.99
CA THR A 124 9.98 6.30 12.93
C THR A 124 10.77 5.00 13.16
N PHE A 125 10.69 4.39 14.34
CA PHE A 125 11.31 3.10 14.65
C PHE A 125 10.27 1.98 14.72
N ASN A 126 10.68 0.75 14.40
CA ASN A 126 9.85 -0.44 14.44
C ASN A 126 10.69 -1.68 14.83
N GLY A 127 10.06 -2.85 14.85
CA GLY A 127 10.61 -4.12 15.31
C GLY A 127 10.36 -4.35 16.80
N ASP A 128 10.30 -5.61 17.23
CA ASP A 128 10.04 -5.98 18.63
C ASP A 128 11.03 -5.34 19.61
N LYS A 129 12.22 -4.96 19.13
CA LYS A 129 13.31 -4.35 19.92
C LYS A 129 13.59 -2.90 19.53
N CYS A 130 12.80 -2.31 18.64
CA CYS A 130 13.00 -0.96 18.11
C CYS A 130 14.38 -0.76 17.46
N ASP A 131 14.84 -1.82 16.78
CA ASP A 131 16.14 -1.94 16.12
C ASP A 131 16.06 -1.80 14.59
N THR A 132 14.86 -1.56 14.05
CA THR A 132 14.63 -1.27 12.64
C THR A 132 13.88 0.05 12.47
N CYS A 133 13.87 0.57 11.26
CA CYS A 133 13.04 1.71 10.90
C CYS A 133 11.61 1.25 10.58
N GLU A 134 10.65 2.13 10.84
CA GLU A 134 9.26 1.96 10.40
C GLU A 134 9.16 1.91 8.87
N LEU A 135 8.13 1.22 8.35
CA LEU A 135 7.91 1.18 6.91
C LEU A 135 7.74 2.60 6.36
N GLY A 136 8.49 2.94 5.31
CA GLY A 136 8.55 4.31 4.78
C GLY A 136 9.63 5.17 5.42
N TYR A 137 10.53 4.59 6.21
CA TYR A 137 11.74 5.25 6.72
C TYR A 137 12.99 4.38 6.50
N PHE A 138 14.15 5.03 6.43
CA PHE A 138 15.45 4.41 6.24
C PHE A 138 16.53 5.11 7.08
N ALA A 139 17.78 4.64 7.01
CA ALA A 139 18.93 5.24 7.71
C ALA A 139 18.72 5.39 9.23
N TYR A 140 18.73 4.27 9.94
CA TYR A 140 18.62 4.22 11.41
C TYR A 140 19.67 5.09 12.10
N ALA A 141 19.24 6.05 12.90
CA ALA A 141 20.11 6.92 13.70
C ALA A 141 19.53 7.17 15.09
N SER A 142 20.36 7.66 16.02
CA SER A 142 19.92 7.95 17.41
C SER A 142 18.86 9.05 17.50
N THR A 143 18.70 9.87 16.46
CA THR A 143 17.73 10.96 16.37
C THR A 143 16.39 10.56 15.75
N GLY A 144 16.28 9.35 15.18
CA GLY A 144 15.16 8.93 14.35
C GLY A 144 15.63 8.31 13.03
N CYS A 145 14.71 7.69 12.31
CA CYS A 145 14.92 7.28 10.93
C CYS A 145 14.51 8.40 9.95
N THR A 146 15.11 8.42 8.77
CA THR A 146 14.85 9.40 7.71
C THR A 146 13.66 8.94 6.85
N PRO A 147 12.68 9.78 6.52
CA PRO A 147 11.55 9.37 5.68
C PRO A 147 11.98 9.04 4.25
N CYS A 148 11.32 8.06 3.66
CA CYS A 148 11.56 7.63 2.29
C CYS A 148 11.01 8.64 1.27
N ASP A 149 9.91 9.34 1.55
CA ASP A 149 9.29 10.34 0.66
C ASP A 149 9.13 9.86 -0.80
N CYS A 150 8.69 8.62 -0.97
CA CYS A 150 8.43 8.03 -2.29
C CYS A 150 7.18 8.66 -2.91
N ASP A 151 7.27 9.09 -4.17
CA ASP A 151 6.13 9.64 -4.92
C ASP A 151 5.11 8.52 -5.18
N GLU A 152 3.86 8.71 -4.74
CA GLU A 152 2.80 7.71 -4.90
C GLU A 152 2.46 7.41 -6.37
N SER A 153 2.68 8.39 -7.25
CA SER A 153 2.40 8.28 -8.67
C SER A 153 3.37 7.34 -9.35
N GLY A 154 4.61 7.33 -8.86
CA GLY A 154 5.71 6.60 -9.49
C GLY A 154 6.26 5.41 -8.72
N SER A 155 5.87 5.20 -7.47
CA SER A 155 6.38 4.11 -6.63
C SER A 155 5.39 2.96 -6.50
N ASN A 156 5.89 1.74 -6.29
CA ASN A 156 5.06 0.56 -5.98
C ASN A 156 4.61 0.50 -4.51
N GLY A 157 5.11 1.42 -3.68
CA GLY A 157 4.75 1.53 -2.27
C GLY A 157 5.52 2.65 -1.57
N ILE A 158 5.30 2.77 -0.27
CA ILE A 158 5.92 3.81 0.56
C ILE A 158 7.34 3.47 1.02
N GLY A 159 7.75 2.20 0.89
CA GLY A 159 9.05 1.72 1.37
C GLY A 159 10.20 2.06 0.41
N CYS A 160 11.39 2.19 0.96
CA CYS A 160 12.62 2.41 0.22
C CYS A 160 13.76 1.53 0.76
N ASP A 161 14.83 1.41 -0.02
CA ASP A 161 16.03 0.70 0.38
C ASP A 161 16.63 1.30 1.68
N ILE A 162 16.92 0.41 2.64
CA ILE A 162 17.29 0.82 4.01
C ILE A 162 18.61 1.59 4.10
N LEU A 163 19.49 1.45 3.09
CA LEU A 163 20.81 2.09 3.05
C LEU A 163 20.83 3.34 2.17
N THR A 164 20.23 3.26 0.99
CA THR A 164 20.29 4.30 -0.04
C THR A 164 19.09 5.23 -0.03
N GLY A 165 17.97 4.82 0.57
CA GLY A 165 16.72 5.57 0.55
C GLY A 165 16.05 5.61 -0.83
N LYS A 166 16.47 4.74 -1.77
CA LYS A 166 15.90 4.63 -3.10
C LYS A 166 14.57 3.88 -3.05
N CYS A 167 13.52 4.50 -3.58
CA CYS A 167 12.19 3.92 -3.67
C CYS A 167 12.11 2.85 -4.77
N ASP A 168 11.16 1.94 -4.63
CA ASP A 168 10.85 0.94 -5.66
C ASP A 168 9.94 1.56 -6.73
N CYS A 169 10.54 1.98 -7.84
CA CYS A 169 9.83 2.69 -8.90
C CYS A 169 9.07 1.75 -9.83
N LYS A 170 7.92 2.23 -10.32
CA LYS A 170 7.15 1.61 -11.41
C LYS A 170 7.99 1.54 -12.68
N THR A 171 7.55 0.67 -13.61
CA THR A 171 8.30 0.26 -14.80
C THR A 171 8.93 1.43 -15.59
N ASN A 172 8.19 2.52 -15.80
CA ASN A 172 8.59 3.63 -16.67
C ASN A 172 9.01 4.90 -15.91
N VAL A 173 9.32 4.74 -14.63
CA VAL A 173 9.65 5.84 -13.70
C VAL A 173 11.09 5.69 -13.21
N ASP A 174 11.73 6.81 -12.95
CA ASP A 174 13.09 6.94 -12.43
C ASP A 174 13.17 7.99 -11.31
N GLY A 175 14.37 8.20 -10.78
CA GLY A 175 14.64 9.08 -9.65
C GLY A 175 14.73 8.30 -8.34
N THR A 176 15.40 8.89 -7.33
CA THR A 176 15.52 8.26 -6.01
C THR A 176 14.17 8.15 -5.29
N LYS A 177 13.24 9.04 -5.64
CA LYS A 177 11.89 9.16 -5.07
C LYS A 177 10.79 8.76 -6.06
N CYS A 178 11.16 8.26 -7.24
CA CYS A 178 10.22 7.89 -8.31
C CYS A 178 9.32 9.04 -8.77
N ASP A 179 9.87 10.23 -8.84
CA ASP A 179 9.19 11.50 -9.14
C ASP A 179 9.37 11.95 -10.60
N THR A 180 10.09 11.17 -11.40
CA THR A 180 10.44 11.54 -12.77
C THR A 180 10.23 10.38 -13.74
N CYS A 181 9.70 10.67 -14.92
CA CYS A 181 9.59 9.66 -15.98
C CYS A 181 10.97 9.35 -16.57
N LYS A 182 11.17 8.10 -16.98
CA LYS A 182 12.32 7.73 -17.82
C LYS A 182 12.29 8.50 -19.14
N ILE A 183 13.45 8.66 -19.77
CA ILE A 183 13.55 9.23 -21.12
C ILE A 183 12.66 8.40 -22.07
N GLY A 184 11.88 9.09 -22.91
CA GLY A 184 10.90 8.44 -23.78
C GLY A 184 9.55 8.19 -23.11
N PHE A 185 9.30 8.72 -21.90
CA PHE A 185 8.02 8.63 -21.21
C PHE A 185 7.63 9.97 -20.58
N PHE A 186 6.33 10.18 -20.38
CA PHE A 186 5.76 11.39 -19.79
C PHE A 186 4.48 11.10 -18.98
N ASN A 187 3.89 12.13 -18.39
CA ASN A 187 2.63 12.07 -17.64
C ASN A 187 2.66 11.03 -16.50
N LEU A 188 3.47 11.32 -15.48
CA LEU A 188 3.53 10.53 -14.25
C LEU A 188 2.16 10.55 -13.56
N SER A 189 1.56 9.39 -13.36
CA SER A 189 0.19 9.27 -12.83
C SER A 189 0.04 8.08 -11.88
N PRO A 190 -0.65 8.27 -10.73
CA PRO A 190 -0.93 7.17 -9.79
C PRO A 190 -1.84 6.10 -10.40
N LEU A 191 -2.69 6.48 -11.37
CA LEU A 191 -3.60 5.58 -12.06
C LEU A 191 -2.90 4.72 -13.13
N ASN A 192 -1.68 5.09 -13.52
CA ASN A 192 -0.90 4.31 -14.47
C ASN A 192 -0.07 3.25 -13.71
N PRO A 193 -0.28 1.95 -13.95
CA PRO A 193 0.48 0.88 -13.27
C PRO A 193 1.97 0.92 -13.60
N ASP A 194 2.35 1.45 -14.78
CA ASP A 194 3.74 1.65 -15.17
C ASP A 194 4.27 3.05 -14.81
N GLY A 195 3.42 3.89 -14.20
CA GLY A 195 3.71 5.25 -13.73
C GLY A 195 3.67 6.27 -14.85
N CYS A 196 4.47 6.09 -15.90
CA CYS A 196 4.52 6.99 -17.06
C CYS A 196 4.10 6.29 -18.35
N GLN A 197 3.60 7.08 -19.30
CA GLN A 197 3.21 6.63 -20.64
C GLN A 197 4.30 6.96 -21.66
N PRO A 198 4.50 6.11 -22.68
CA PRO A 198 5.55 6.30 -23.66
C PRO A 198 5.29 7.54 -24.53
N CYS A 199 6.36 8.26 -24.86
CA CYS A 199 6.35 9.28 -25.90
C CYS A 199 6.08 8.61 -27.25
N PHE A 200 5.20 9.22 -28.02
CA PHE A 200 4.92 8.76 -29.37
C PHE A 200 5.58 9.68 -30.40
N CYS A 201 5.30 10.99 -30.32
CA CYS A 201 5.89 12.03 -31.16
C CYS A 201 5.92 11.69 -32.67
N TYR A 202 5.00 10.84 -33.14
CA TYR A 202 4.95 10.33 -34.52
C TYR A 202 6.27 9.72 -35.03
N GLY A 203 7.13 9.24 -34.13
CA GLY A 203 8.47 8.75 -34.48
C GLY A 203 9.46 9.84 -34.90
N HIS A 204 9.10 11.13 -34.76
CA HIS A 204 9.97 12.27 -35.06
C HIS A 204 10.77 12.78 -33.85
N GLY A 205 10.53 12.20 -32.67
CA GLY A 205 11.24 12.52 -31.44
C GLY A 205 11.09 11.41 -30.42
N THR A 206 11.99 11.38 -29.45
CA THR A 206 11.95 10.44 -28.31
C THR A 206 11.86 11.17 -26.97
N SER A 207 11.70 12.50 -26.99
CA SER A 207 11.58 13.32 -25.80
C SER A 207 10.28 14.12 -25.88
N CYS A 208 9.48 13.97 -24.83
CA CYS A 208 8.19 14.63 -24.71
C CYS A 208 7.91 14.99 -23.25
N THR A 209 7.03 15.96 -23.06
CA THR A 209 6.48 16.36 -21.76
C THR A 209 4.96 16.41 -21.84
N SER A 210 4.28 16.61 -20.72
CA SER A 210 2.84 16.90 -20.74
C SER A 210 2.58 18.30 -21.33
N ALA A 211 1.63 18.41 -22.25
CA ALA A 211 1.14 19.68 -22.77
C ALA A 211 0.18 20.35 -21.78
N SER A 212 0.21 21.68 -21.71
CA SER A 212 -0.72 22.50 -20.92
C SER A 212 -1.92 22.95 -21.75
N GLY A 213 -2.99 23.42 -21.10
CA GLY A 213 -4.16 24.00 -21.78
C GLY A 213 -5.15 22.98 -22.35
N PHE A 214 -5.08 21.73 -21.92
CA PHE A 214 -6.06 20.69 -22.26
C PHE A 214 -6.80 20.22 -21.03
N THR A 215 -8.07 19.86 -21.19
CA THR A 215 -8.90 19.18 -20.18
C THR A 215 -9.45 17.86 -20.73
N SER A 216 -9.90 16.98 -19.85
CA SER A 216 -10.56 15.74 -20.25
C SER A 216 -11.99 15.99 -20.70
N ASP A 217 -12.38 15.33 -21.77
CA ASP A 217 -13.76 15.15 -22.19
C ASP A 217 -14.08 13.65 -22.18
N VAL A 218 -15.06 13.25 -21.38
CA VAL A 218 -15.46 11.83 -21.24
C VAL A 218 -16.64 11.57 -22.15
N ILE A 219 -16.44 10.72 -23.15
CA ILE A 219 -17.53 10.22 -24.00
C ILE A 219 -18.08 8.98 -23.30
N TYR A 220 -19.38 8.96 -23.05
CA TYR A 220 -20.03 7.90 -22.30
C TYR A 220 -21.38 7.54 -22.92
N ALA A 221 -21.60 6.26 -23.18
CA ALA A 221 -22.90 5.76 -23.62
C ALA A 221 -23.32 4.51 -22.84
N GLN A 222 -24.62 4.45 -22.55
CA GLN A 222 -25.31 3.32 -21.90
C GLN A 222 -26.52 2.90 -22.75
N GLY A 223 -27.08 1.73 -22.45
CA GLY A 223 -28.40 1.36 -22.98
C GLY A 223 -28.36 0.92 -24.44
N THR A 224 -27.63 -0.15 -24.71
CA THR A 224 -27.34 -0.68 -26.06
C THR A 224 -28.55 -1.16 -26.87
N THR A 225 -29.75 -1.18 -26.30
CA THR A 225 -31.00 -1.47 -27.03
C THR A 225 -31.29 -0.45 -28.14
N GLN A 226 -30.66 0.72 -28.09
CA GLN A 226 -30.79 1.79 -29.09
C GLN A 226 -29.64 1.83 -30.10
N TRP A 227 -28.57 1.05 -29.90
CA TRP A 227 -27.41 1.12 -30.76
C TRP A 227 -27.63 0.32 -32.07
N PRO A 228 -27.10 0.81 -33.21
CA PRO A 228 -27.24 0.10 -34.47
C PRO A 228 -26.61 -1.30 -34.41
N GLN A 229 -27.29 -2.28 -35.01
CA GLN A 229 -26.82 -3.66 -35.09
C GLN A 229 -26.33 -3.96 -36.52
N THR A 230 -25.28 -4.77 -36.64
CA THR A 230 -24.89 -5.32 -37.95
C THR A 230 -25.93 -6.33 -38.41
N GLY A 231 -26.10 -6.50 -39.73
CA GLY A 231 -27.15 -7.36 -40.30
C GLY A 231 -27.05 -8.84 -39.92
N ASP A 232 -25.90 -9.27 -39.40
CA ASP A 232 -25.58 -10.62 -38.93
C ASP A 232 -25.74 -10.80 -37.40
N ASN A 233 -26.08 -9.75 -36.65
CA ASN A 233 -26.11 -9.74 -35.18
C ASN A 233 -24.78 -10.13 -34.50
N GLU A 234 -23.68 -10.12 -35.24
CA GLU A 234 -22.36 -10.47 -34.71
C GLU A 234 -21.76 -9.33 -33.88
N TYR A 235 -21.96 -8.10 -34.36
CA TYR A 235 -21.46 -6.88 -33.74
C TYR A 235 -22.58 -5.89 -33.43
N ILE A 236 -22.29 -5.00 -32.48
CA ILE A 236 -23.04 -3.77 -32.26
C ILE A 236 -22.14 -2.58 -32.59
N LEU A 237 -22.71 -1.54 -33.20
CA LEU A 237 -21.97 -0.33 -33.54
C LEU A 237 -22.04 0.66 -32.39
N ALA A 238 -20.91 1.31 -32.08
CA ALA A 238 -20.89 2.41 -31.13
C ALA A 238 -21.71 3.61 -31.65
N PRO A 239 -22.24 4.47 -30.76
CA PRO A 239 -22.90 5.72 -31.14
C PRO A 239 -21.98 6.69 -31.88
N ASP A 240 -22.58 7.60 -32.65
CA ASP A 240 -21.88 8.62 -33.46
C ASP A 240 -20.94 9.52 -32.65
N GLU A 241 -21.21 9.67 -31.35
CA GLU A 241 -20.39 10.42 -30.38
C GLU A 241 -18.94 9.92 -30.31
N PHE A 242 -18.74 8.62 -30.58
CA PHE A 242 -17.44 7.95 -30.58
C PHE A 242 -16.74 7.98 -31.95
N LEU A 243 -17.37 8.55 -32.98
CA LEU A 243 -16.87 8.56 -34.35
C LEU A 243 -16.22 9.92 -34.69
N GLY A 244 -15.69 10.05 -35.91
CA GLY A 244 -15.00 11.25 -36.39
C GLY A 244 -13.54 11.32 -35.94
N ASP A 245 -13.04 12.54 -35.68
CA ASP A 245 -11.69 12.72 -35.16
C ASP A 245 -11.61 12.39 -33.67
N GLN A 246 -10.89 11.31 -33.39
CA GLN A 246 -10.62 10.76 -32.06
C GLN A 246 -9.12 10.64 -31.79
N VAL A 247 -8.25 11.39 -32.50
CA VAL A 247 -6.79 11.36 -32.27
C VAL A 247 -6.45 11.67 -30.81
N THR A 248 -7.18 12.58 -30.16
CA THR A 248 -6.95 12.96 -28.77
C THR A 248 -7.39 11.91 -27.74
N THR A 249 -7.91 10.76 -28.17
CA THR A 249 -8.12 9.57 -27.32
C THR A 249 -6.86 8.71 -27.19
N TYR A 250 -5.86 8.90 -28.05
CA TYR A 250 -4.63 8.14 -28.05
C TYR A 250 -3.96 8.18 -26.66
N GLY A 251 -3.45 7.04 -26.20
CA GLY A 251 -2.82 6.90 -24.89
C GLY A 251 -3.77 6.63 -23.72
N ASN A 252 -5.08 6.90 -23.89
CA ASN A 252 -6.14 6.54 -22.94
C ASN A 252 -6.72 5.15 -23.26
N ASP A 253 -7.83 4.80 -22.63
CA ASP A 253 -8.51 3.52 -22.81
C ASP A 253 -9.91 3.68 -23.42
N ILE A 254 -10.31 2.69 -24.20
CA ILE A 254 -11.72 2.41 -24.46
C ILE A 254 -12.19 1.34 -23.45
N ASN A 255 -13.20 1.69 -22.67
CA ASN A 255 -13.74 0.86 -21.60
C ASN A 255 -15.11 0.31 -22.03
N ILE A 256 -15.26 -1.01 -21.96
CA ILE A 256 -16.48 -1.71 -22.38
C ILE A 256 -16.94 -2.61 -21.24
N GLU A 257 -18.12 -2.33 -20.71
CA GLU A 257 -18.73 -3.17 -19.70
C GLU A 257 -19.64 -4.20 -20.37
N ILE A 258 -19.40 -5.48 -20.11
CA ILE A 258 -20.07 -6.60 -20.76
C ILE A 258 -20.64 -7.54 -19.69
N ARG A 259 -21.86 -8.04 -19.93
CA ARG A 259 -22.47 -9.11 -19.14
C ARG A 259 -22.75 -10.33 -19.99
N ALA A 260 -22.22 -11.48 -19.57
CA ALA A 260 -22.50 -12.75 -20.23
C ALA A 260 -23.84 -13.34 -19.78
N ARG A 261 -24.58 -13.93 -20.72
CA ARG A 261 -25.80 -14.69 -20.44
C ARG A 261 -25.47 -16.18 -20.27
N GLY A 262 -25.06 -16.59 -19.07
CA GLY A 262 -24.82 -17.99 -18.70
C GLY A 262 -23.42 -18.29 -18.16
N PHE A 263 -23.17 -19.56 -17.83
CA PHE A 263 -21.92 -20.04 -17.22
C PHE A 263 -20.95 -20.63 -18.26
N GLY A 264 -19.64 -20.57 -17.97
CA GLY A 264 -18.61 -21.24 -18.77
C GLY A 264 -18.43 -20.62 -20.15
N PHE A 265 -18.40 -19.29 -20.22
CA PHE A 265 -18.10 -18.53 -21.42
C PHE A 265 -16.59 -18.30 -21.52
N ILE A 266 -16.02 -18.40 -22.71
CA ILE A 266 -14.62 -18.06 -22.97
C ILE A 266 -14.63 -16.99 -24.06
N LEU A 267 -14.07 -15.81 -23.74
CA LEU A 267 -13.88 -14.73 -24.71
C LEU A 267 -12.49 -14.86 -25.32
N GLY A 268 -12.38 -15.22 -26.60
CA GLY A 268 -11.08 -15.16 -27.25
C GLY A 268 -11.03 -15.84 -28.61
N GLU A 269 -9.86 -15.72 -29.24
CA GLU A 269 -9.53 -16.12 -30.62
C GLU A 269 -10.23 -15.30 -31.73
N GLU A 270 -11.39 -14.72 -31.45
CA GLU A 270 -12.15 -13.86 -32.37
C GLU A 270 -11.86 -12.36 -32.17
N LYS A 271 -12.21 -11.53 -33.16
CA LYS A 271 -12.09 -10.06 -33.07
C LYS A 271 -13.12 -9.50 -32.10
N VAL A 272 -12.69 -9.02 -30.95
CA VAL A 272 -13.59 -8.54 -29.88
C VAL A 272 -14.06 -7.11 -30.14
N VAL A 273 -13.13 -6.24 -30.53
CA VAL A 273 -13.41 -4.87 -30.94
C VAL A 273 -12.74 -4.63 -32.28
N VAL A 274 -13.45 -3.98 -33.19
CA VAL A 274 -12.97 -3.61 -34.51
C VAL A 274 -13.13 -2.10 -34.70
N LEU A 275 -12.04 -1.42 -35.04
CA LEU A 275 -12.03 -0.03 -35.47
C LEU A 275 -11.94 0.02 -36.99
N GLN A 276 -12.74 0.88 -37.59
CA GLN A 276 -12.67 1.18 -39.02
C GLN A 276 -12.58 2.69 -39.19
N GLY A 277 -11.62 3.14 -39.99
CA GLY A 277 -11.38 4.55 -40.24
C GLY A 277 -10.23 4.75 -41.22
N GLY A 278 -10.23 5.87 -41.95
CA GLY A 278 -9.16 6.16 -42.92
C GLY A 278 -8.95 5.07 -44.00
N GLY A 279 -9.99 4.27 -44.31
CA GLY A 279 -9.91 3.13 -45.24
C GLY A 279 -9.22 1.87 -44.69
N LEU A 280 -8.92 1.84 -43.39
CA LEU A 280 -8.22 0.76 -42.71
C LEU A 280 -9.13 0.10 -41.66
N GLU A 281 -8.75 -1.11 -41.27
CA GLU A 281 -9.39 -1.88 -40.19
C GLU A 281 -8.35 -2.37 -39.20
N ALA A 282 -8.61 -2.16 -37.92
CA ALA A 282 -7.81 -2.68 -36.82
C ALA A 282 -8.70 -3.37 -35.79
N PHE A 283 -8.17 -4.37 -35.09
CA PHE A 283 -8.95 -5.13 -34.12
C PHE A 283 -8.13 -5.57 -32.92
N VAL A 284 -8.83 -5.88 -31.83
CA VAL A 284 -8.27 -6.51 -30.63
C VAL A 284 -8.78 -7.94 -30.51
N GLN A 285 -7.87 -8.85 -30.17
CA GLN A 285 -8.17 -10.25 -29.83
C GLN A 285 -7.80 -10.50 -28.36
N LEU A 286 -8.67 -11.20 -27.64
CA LEU A 286 -8.40 -11.61 -26.26
C LEU A 286 -7.82 -13.04 -26.22
N PRO A 287 -6.92 -13.35 -25.28
CA PRO A 287 -6.23 -14.64 -25.20
C PRO A 287 -7.07 -15.80 -24.63
N GLY A 288 -8.37 -15.85 -24.92
CA GLY A 288 -9.25 -16.92 -24.41
C GLY A 288 -9.57 -16.73 -22.92
N THR A 289 -10.09 -15.56 -22.55
CA THR A 289 -10.42 -15.18 -21.19
C THR A 289 -11.71 -15.89 -20.72
N PRO A 290 -11.64 -16.80 -19.73
CA PRO A 290 -12.83 -17.38 -19.15
C PRO A 290 -13.61 -16.32 -18.35
N LEU A 291 -14.90 -16.18 -18.63
CA LEU A 291 -15.79 -15.33 -17.85
C LEU A 291 -16.28 -16.09 -16.60
N GLY A 292 -15.97 -15.52 -15.44
CA GLY A 292 -16.61 -15.85 -14.16
C GLY A 292 -18.02 -15.24 -14.06
N PHE A 293 -18.59 -15.13 -12.84
CA PHE A 293 -19.94 -14.62 -12.64
C PHE A 293 -20.15 -13.21 -13.23
N GLU A 294 -21.15 -13.14 -14.12
CA GLU A 294 -21.94 -12.04 -14.67
C GLU A 294 -21.29 -10.81 -15.32
N TYR A 295 -20.14 -10.23 -14.90
CA TYR A 295 -19.66 -8.95 -15.47
C TYR A 295 -18.16 -8.96 -15.82
N LEU A 296 -17.81 -8.37 -16.96
CA LEU A 296 -16.43 -8.08 -17.37
C LEU A 296 -16.32 -6.62 -17.81
N ASN A 297 -15.29 -5.93 -17.31
CA ASN A 297 -14.89 -4.62 -17.81
C ASN A 297 -13.64 -4.80 -18.68
N LEU A 298 -13.79 -4.64 -19.99
CA LEU A 298 -12.69 -4.61 -20.92
C LEU A 298 -12.10 -3.21 -20.95
N LYS A 299 -10.86 -3.09 -20.49
CA LYS A 299 -10.06 -1.88 -20.57
C LYS A 299 -9.01 -2.06 -21.66
N ILE A 300 -9.26 -1.47 -22.83
CA ILE A 300 -8.43 -1.63 -24.03
C ILE A 300 -7.68 -0.32 -24.29
N PRO A 301 -6.34 -0.30 -24.23
CA PRO A 301 -5.58 0.91 -24.52
C PRO A 301 -5.70 1.35 -25.98
N MET A 302 -5.90 2.64 -26.20
CA MET A 302 -5.87 3.30 -27.52
C MET A 302 -4.42 3.57 -27.92
N ARG A 303 -3.63 2.50 -28.09
CA ARG A 303 -2.23 2.50 -28.52
C ARG A 303 -2.00 1.40 -29.54
N GLU A 304 -1.28 1.68 -30.62
CA GLU A 304 -1.06 0.75 -31.73
C GLU A 304 -0.48 -0.61 -31.31
N SER A 305 0.26 -0.67 -30.19
CA SER A 305 0.77 -1.91 -29.60
C SER A 305 -0.30 -2.92 -29.24
N GLU A 306 -1.53 -2.46 -28.97
CA GLU A 306 -2.66 -3.29 -28.57
C GLU A 306 -3.50 -3.74 -29.77
N TRP A 307 -3.47 -2.98 -30.86
CA TRP A 307 -4.29 -3.22 -32.03
C TRP A 307 -3.56 -4.07 -33.08
N ARG A 308 -4.32 -4.88 -33.81
CA ARG A 308 -3.81 -5.77 -34.85
C ARG A 308 -4.51 -5.49 -36.17
N TYR A 309 -3.83 -5.77 -37.27
CA TYR A 309 -4.41 -5.79 -38.61
C TYR A 309 -4.08 -7.11 -39.30
N ILE A 310 -4.84 -7.44 -40.35
CA ILE A 310 -4.59 -8.64 -41.15
C ILE A 310 -3.60 -8.31 -42.27
N VAL A 311 -2.47 -9.00 -42.27
CA VAL A 311 -1.52 -9.03 -43.38
C VAL A 311 -1.81 -10.24 -44.25
N ILE A 312 -2.04 -10.01 -45.54
CA ILE A 312 -2.19 -11.08 -46.52
C ILE A 312 -0.81 -11.39 -47.11
N SER A 313 -0.37 -12.64 -46.99
CA SER A 313 0.89 -13.13 -47.53
C SER A 313 0.67 -14.36 -48.41
N THR A 314 1.73 -14.81 -49.10
CA THR A 314 1.72 -16.07 -49.84
C THR A 314 1.48 -17.30 -48.97
N LEU A 315 1.70 -17.19 -47.65
CA LEU A 315 1.50 -18.26 -46.68
C LEU A 315 0.12 -18.19 -45.98
N GLY A 316 -0.71 -17.20 -46.34
CA GLY A 316 -2.02 -16.97 -45.74
C GLY A 316 -2.14 -15.61 -45.07
N ALA A 317 -3.27 -15.41 -44.39
CA ALA A 317 -3.59 -14.21 -43.63
C ALA A 317 -3.10 -14.37 -42.18
N VAL A 318 -2.35 -13.39 -41.67
CA VAL A 318 -1.82 -13.40 -40.30
C VAL A 318 -2.10 -12.06 -39.63
N ALA A 319 -2.42 -12.08 -38.33
CA ALA A 319 -2.57 -10.88 -37.52
C ALA A 319 -1.18 -10.33 -37.15
N ALA A 320 -0.95 -9.04 -37.41
CA ALA A 320 0.31 -8.35 -37.10
C ALA A 320 0.06 -7.08 -36.27
N PRO A 321 1.03 -6.60 -35.47
CA PRO A 321 0.95 -5.30 -34.81
C PRO A 321 0.69 -4.18 -35.81
N LEU A 322 -0.25 -3.29 -35.49
CA LEU A 322 -0.61 -2.19 -36.38
C LEU A 322 0.50 -1.13 -36.39
N PRO A 323 0.94 -0.63 -37.56
CA PRO A 323 1.85 0.50 -37.62
C PRO A 323 1.20 1.76 -37.02
N ALA A 324 1.96 2.54 -36.27
CA ALA A 324 1.39 3.71 -35.59
C ALA A 324 0.75 4.70 -36.58
N ALA A 325 1.42 5.04 -37.69
CA ALA A 325 0.87 5.93 -38.71
C ALA A 325 -0.51 5.48 -39.23
N ASP A 326 -0.74 4.17 -39.31
CA ASP A 326 -2.01 3.60 -39.75
C ASP A 326 -3.07 3.64 -38.64
N PHE A 327 -2.67 3.48 -37.37
CA PHE A 327 -3.56 3.71 -36.23
C PHE A 327 -4.05 5.16 -36.17
N PHE A 328 -3.16 6.14 -36.36
CA PHE A 328 -3.54 7.56 -36.38
C PHE A 328 -4.44 7.91 -37.57
N LYS A 329 -4.26 7.29 -38.74
CA LYS A 329 -5.21 7.43 -39.86
C LYS A 329 -6.61 6.92 -39.49
N ILE A 330 -6.69 5.81 -38.74
CA ILE A 330 -7.97 5.29 -38.24
C ILE A 330 -8.60 6.28 -37.26
N LEU A 331 -7.83 6.80 -36.30
CA LEU A 331 -8.34 7.72 -35.28
C LEU A 331 -8.71 9.11 -35.84
N GLY A 332 -7.99 9.62 -36.84
CA GLY A 332 -8.29 10.93 -37.46
C GLY A 332 -9.58 10.95 -38.25
N ASN A 333 -10.09 9.79 -38.67
CA ASN A 333 -11.39 9.67 -39.30
C ASN A 333 -12.01 8.30 -38.97
N LEU A 334 -12.43 8.14 -37.72
CA LEU A 334 -13.01 6.91 -37.21
C LEU A 334 -14.46 6.81 -37.69
N THR A 335 -14.74 5.84 -38.56
CA THR A 335 -16.04 5.67 -39.20
C THR A 335 -16.90 4.61 -38.53
N ALA A 336 -16.31 3.65 -37.82
CA ALA A 336 -17.05 2.67 -37.03
C ALA A 336 -16.21 2.10 -35.89
N ILE A 337 -16.86 1.86 -34.75
CA ILE A 337 -16.38 0.98 -33.69
C ILE A 337 -17.39 -0.16 -33.58
N GLN A 338 -16.94 -1.38 -33.86
CA GLN A 338 -17.75 -2.58 -33.78
C GLN A 338 -17.36 -3.37 -32.53
N ILE A 339 -18.34 -3.68 -31.68
CA ILE A 339 -18.15 -4.45 -30.45
C ILE A 339 -18.84 -5.78 -30.61
N ARG A 340 -18.07 -6.87 -30.51
CA ARG A 340 -18.61 -8.22 -30.69
C ARG A 340 -19.57 -8.54 -29.57
N ARG A 341 -20.78 -8.97 -29.94
CA ARG A 341 -21.86 -9.31 -29.01
C ARG A 341 -22.29 -10.77 -29.07
N ASN A 342 -21.88 -11.48 -30.13
CA ASN A 342 -22.25 -12.87 -30.36
C ASN A 342 -20.98 -13.70 -30.52
N TYR A 343 -20.84 -14.73 -29.69
CA TYR A 343 -19.74 -15.68 -29.72
C TYR A 343 -20.34 -17.07 -29.90
N GLU A 344 -20.26 -17.59 -31.13
CA GLU A 344 -20.79 -18.92 -31.48
C GLU A 344 -22.27 -19.14 -31.10
N GLY A 345 -23.11 -18.11 -31.25
CA GLY A 345 -24.54 -18.16 -30.92
C GLY A 345 -24.86 -17.81 -29.46
N ARG A 346 -23.85 -17.53 -28.64
CA ARG A 346 -24.05 -17.05 -27.27
C ARG A 346 -23.92 -15.54 -27.22
N LEU A 347 -24.99 -14.88 -26.80
CA LEU A 347 -25.04 -13.43 -26.72
C LEU A 347 -24.48 -12.90 -25.40
N VAL A 348 -23.72 -11.81 -25.50
CA VAL A 348 -23.37 -10.95 -24.37
C VAL A 348 -24.13 -9.62 -24.47
N ASP A 349 -24.48 -9.09 -23.31
CA ASP A 349 -25.04 -7.75 -23.18
C ASP A 349 -23.88 -6.75 -23.06
N ILE A 350 -23.77 -5.84 -24.00
CA ILE A 350 -22.91 -4.67 -23.84
C ILE A 350 -23.71 -3.66 -22.99
N LEU A 351 -23.16 -3.23 -21.86
CA LEU A 351 -23.85 -2.40 -20.87
C LEU A 351 -23.49 -0.92 -21.03
N SER A 352 -22.20 -0.64 -21.18
CA SER A 352 -21.68 0.70 -21.38
C SER A 352 -20.42 0.72 -22.24
N LEU A 353 -20.20 1.85 -22.90
CA LEU A 353 -18.98 2.18 -23.62
C LEU A 353 -18.51 3.55 -23.14
N SER A 354 -17.23 3.69 -22.88
CA SER A 354 -16.66 4.98 -22.52
C SER A 354 -15.22 5.14 -22.94
N THR A 355 -14.82 6.38 -23.20
CA THR A 355 -13.43 6.76 -23.44
C THR A 355 -13.19 8.19 -22.98
N THR A 356 -11.94 8.56 -22.87
CA THR A 356 -11.51 9.91 -22.51
C THR A 356 -10.68 10.48 -23.65
N LYS A 357 -11.07 11.67 -24.10
CA LYS A 357 -10.32 12.45 -25.09
C LYS A 357 -9.89 13.78 -24.48
N ALA A 358 -8.84 14.39 -25.02
CA ALA A 358 -8.51 15.77 -24.69
C ALA A 358 -9.30 16.77 -25.53
N LYS A 359 -9.66 17.90 -24.91
CA LYS A 359 -10.15 19.13 -25.55
C LYS A 359 -9.44 20.34 -24.96
N LEU A 360 -9.52 21.49 -25.62
CA LEU A 360 -8.97 22.75 -25.10
C LEU A 360 -9.64 23.11 -23.78
N ALA A 361 -8.84 23.53 -22.80
CA ALA A 361 -9.31 23.94 -21.48
C ALA A 361 -9.96 25.33 -21.53
N GLU A 362 -11.09 25.48 -20.83
CA GLU A 362 -11.72 26.76 -20.56
C GLU A 362 -11.34 27.29 -19.16
N PRO A 363 -11.52 28.60 -18.89
CA PRO A 363 -11.21 29.16 -17.57
C PRO A 363 -11.97 28.45 -16.44
N GLY A 364 -11.23 27.78 -15.55
CA GLY A 364 -11.78 27.02 -14.42
C GLY A 364 -11.76 25.51 -14.59
N ASP A 365 -11.35 25.01 -15.76
CA ASP A 365 -11.17 23.58 -15.99
C ASP A 365 -9.92 23.03 -15.27
N VAL A 366 -9.96 21.72 -14.99
CA VAL A 366 -8.81 20.97 -14.47
C VAL A 366 -7.98 20.47 -15.66
N GLU A 367 -6.73 20.90 -15.73
CA GLU A 367 -5.86 20.48 -16.82
C GLU A 367 -5.49 18.99 -16.73
N VAL A 368 -5.29 18.38 -17.89
CA VAL A 368 -4.86 16.99 -18.02
C VAL A 368 -3.44 16.89 -18.54
N GLY A 369 -2.66 15.99 -17.97
CA GLY A 369 -1.26 15.78 -18.36
C GLY A 369 -1.05 14.77 -19.48
N PHE A 370 -2.11 14.10 -19.98
CA PHE A 370 -1.95 12.96 -20.89
C PHE A 370 -1.70 13.34 -22.35
N VAL A 371 -1.82 14.62 -22.71
CA VAL A 371 -1.47 15.13 -24.03
C VAL A 371 0.04 15.33 -24.10
N GLU A 372 0.71 14.76 -25.10
CA GLU A 372 2.15 14.94 -25.27
C GLU A 372 2.48 16.29 -25.93
N ASN A 373 3.56 16.91 -25.46
CA ASN A 373 4.27 17.99 -26.11
C ASN A 373 5.66 17.47 -26.48
N CYS A 374 5.93 17.35 -27.77
CA CYS A 374 7.12 16.69 -28.28
C CYS A 374 8.24 17.68 -28.62
N THR A 375 9.47 17.30 -28.29
CA THR A 375 10.66 17.96 -28.80
C THR A 375 11.21 17.16 -29.98
N CYS A 376 11.11 17.75 -31.17
CA CYS A 376 11.59 17.14 -32.40
C CYS A 376 13.00 17.64 -32.69
N VAL A 377 13.97 16.74 -32.81
CA VAL A 377 15.32 17.11 -33.22
C VAL A 377 15.30 17.26 -34.74
N ALA A 378 15.53 18.48 -35.24
CA ALA A 378 15.71 18.72 -36.67
C ALA A 378 17.03 18.08 -37.13
N THR A 379 17.02 16.78 -37.39
CA THR A 379 18.15 16.07 -38.00
C THR A 379 17.73 15.57 -39.38
N ASP A 380 18.28 16.24 -40.40
CA ASP A 380 18.44 15.77 -41.78
C ASP A 380 17.20 15.44 -42.63
N PHE A 381 16.19 16.31 -42.66
CA PHE A 381 15.26 16.33 -43.80
C PHE A 381 15.90 17.05 -45.00
N VAL A 382 16.51 16.29 -45.92
CA VAL A 382 16.70 16.72 -47.32
C VAL A 382 15.67 15.97 -48.17
N GLY A 383 14.51 16.57 -48.35
CA GLY A 383 13.46 16.08 -49.25
C GLY A 383 12.70 17.27 -49.84
N ALA A 384 12.74 17.41 -51.17
CA ALA A 384 11.94 18.37 -51.90
C ALA A 384 10.71 17.64 -52.48
N SER A 385 9.50 17.93 -51.99
CA SER A 385 8.26 17.83 -52.76
C SER A 385 7.10 18.54 -52.04
N SER A 386 6.67 19.66 -52.63
CA SER A 386 5.33 20.25 -52.63
C SER A 386 4.25 19.63 -51.73
N GLU A 387 3.99 20.23 -50.57
CA GLU A 387 2.68 20.43 -49.94
C GLU A 387 2.90 21.23 -48.64
N TRP A 388 3.37 22.46 -48.81
CA TRP A 388 3.39 23.48 -47.77
C TRP A 388 2.41 24.57 -48.23
N GLU A 389 1.12 24.39 -47.98
CA GLU A 389 0.20 25.53 -48.04
C GLU A 389 0.06 26.12 -46.64
N SER A 390 0.86 27.16 -46.44
CA SER A 390 0.56 28.38 -45.69
C SER A 390 -0.87 28.49 -45.14
N GLY A 391 -0.97 28.51 -43.81
CA GLY A 391 -2.13 28.99 -43.05
C GLY A 391 -1.70 29.99 -41.99
N SER A 392 -0.92 31.01 -42.38
CA SER A 392 -0.57 32.14 -41.53
C SER A 392 -1.70 33.18 -41.48
N SER A 393 -2.29 33.36 -40.30
CA SER A 393 -2.74 34.65 -39.78
C SER A 393 -2.44 34.61 -38.28
N GLY A 394 -1.67 35.49 -37.65
CA GLY A 394 -1.12 36.78 -38.00
C GLY A 394 -1.06 37.55 -36.68
N ASN A 395 0.14 37.76 -36.13
CA ASN A 395 0.53 38.99 -35.43
C ASN A 395 2.03 38.95 -35.09
N ASP A 396 2.71 39.99 -35.56
CA ASP A 396 4.13 40.30 -35.41
C ASP A 396 4.59 40.33 -33.95
N ILE A 397 5.71 39.64 -33.65
CA ILE A 397 6.77 40.15 -32.77
C ILE A 397 8.13 39.75 -33.39
N SER A 398 8.99 40.74 -33.50
CA SER A 398 10.32 40.80 -34.11
C SER A 398 11.40 39.94 -33.44
N ASP A 399 12.36 39.50 -34.27
CA ASP A 399 13.73 39.04 -33.99
C ASP A 399 14.28 39.37 -32.57
N GLU A 400 14.66 38.35 -31.80
CA GLU A 400 16.03 38.09 -31.30
C GLU A 400 16.17 36.57 -31.05
N GLY A 401 17.36 36.01 -31.30
CA GLY A 401 17.57 34.57 -31.46
C GLY A 401 17.15 33.70 -30.26
N GLU A 402 16.19 32.81 -30.49
CA GLU A 402 15.80 31.74 -29.58
C GLU A 402 15.71 30.44 -30.39
N GLU A 403 16.31 29.36 -29.89
CA GLU A 403 16.21 28.03 -30.48
C GLU A 403 14.73 27.70 -30.67
N ILE A 404 14.32 27.56 -31.93
CA ILE A 404 12.93 27.24 -32.30
C ILE A 404 12.69 25.77 -31.92
N ASN A 405 12.39 25.52 -30.66
CA ASN A 405 11.78 24.29 -30.20
C ASN A 405 10.34 24.27 -30.73
N ASN A 406 10.17 23.79 -31.96
CA ASN A 406 8.87 23.56 -32.57
C ASN A 406 8.11 22.50 -31.76
N ALA A 407 7.39 22.94 -30.73
CA ALA A 407 6.37 22.20 -30.00
C ALA A 407 5.18 21.99 -30.96
N PHE A 408 5.19 20.89 -31.69
CA PHE A 408 4.04 20.48 -32.49
C PHE A 408 3.01 19.80 -31.58
N ILE A 409 1.93 20.52 -31.25
CA ILE A 409 0.66 19.90 -30.91
C ILE A 409 0.04 19.51 -32.26
N MET A 410 0.23 18.27 -32.70
CA MET A 410 -0.47 17.73 -33.88
C MET A 410 -1.93 17.43 -33.50
N LEU A 411 -2.75 18.48 -33.40
CA LEU A 411 -4.20 18.35 -33.58
C LEU A 411 -4.43 18.20 -35.07
N ALA A 412 -4.90 17.02 -35.50
CA ALA A 412 -5.26 16.77 -36.88
C ALA A 412 -6.38 17.75 -37.28
N ASN A 413 -6.25 18.38 -38.45
CA ASN A 413 -7.31 19.16 -39.09
C ASN A 413 -8.16 18.27 -39.99
#